data_AF-A0A1G7IIF3-F1
#
_entry.id   AF-A0A1G7IIF3-F1
#
_cell.length_a   1.000
_cell.length_b   1.000
_cell.length_c   1.000
_cell.angle_alpha   90.00
_cell.angle_beta   90.00
_cell.angle_gamma   90.00
#
_symmetry.space_group_name_H-M   'P 1'
#
loop_
_entity.id
_entity.type
_entity.pdbx_description
1 polymer ?
#
loop_
_entity_poly.entity_id
_entity_poly.type
_entity_poly.pdbx_seq_one_letter_code
_entity_poly.pdbx_strand_id
1 'polypeptide(L)'
;MNSQKNISKIVAFTVLLLLYQGKRQHNLFAQTTAIPDTNFEQALIDLGFDSDGIINGQVLTSDIDTVITLDISLNGIEDLTGIEDFAALNLLDVSSNELTSLDVSNNIQLKQLYASNTGTENLMISSLDLSNNVNLELLYGENLFFLESLNLKNENNSILTVTLPCEEEGVPCELTDLNCVRVDDEVAATNNEPPYSNWYIQADYFYSEDCSLNIFDTIFADINIYPSHVKSLLFIENNKHIKIEKIIVYDILAKIVLIEKNNFNQLDLSELKNGILFVKIETEHGTITKRIIKV
;
A
#
# COMPACT_ATOMS: atom_id res chain seq x y z
N MET A 1 -78.42 -18.51 22.97
CA MET A 1 -77.44 -19.61 22.77
C MET A 1 -76.36 -19.36 21.71
N ASN A 2 -76.31 -18.21 21.02
CA ASN A 2 -75.29 -17.94 19.99
C ASN A 2 -74.07 -17.08 20.43
N SER A 3 -74.12 -16.44 21.61
CA SER A 3 -73.04 -15.54 22.05
C SER A 3 -71.83 -16.26 22.68
N GLN A 4 -72.05 -17.35 23.42
CA GLN A 4 -70.95 -18.09 24.08
C GLN A 4 -70.12 -18.94 23.12
N LYS A 5 -70.69 -19.36 21.98
CA LYS A 5 -70.00 -20.16 20.96
C LYS A 5 -68.97 -19.35 20.14
N ASN A 6 -69.18 -18.04 20.01
CA ASN A 6 -68.24 -17.15 19.31
C ASN A 6 -67.08 -16.73 20.21
N ILE A 7 -67.32 -16.50 21.50
CA ILE A 7 -66.26 -16.17 22.47
C ILE A 7 -65.28 -17.34 22.64
N SER A 8 -65.78 -18.58 22.70
CA SER A 8 -64.91 -19.77 22.78
C SER A 8 -64.07 -20.02 21.53
N LYS A 9 -64.54 -19.59 20.34
CA LYS A 9 -63.76 -19.66 19.09
C LYS A 9 -62.74 -18.54 18.99
N ILE A 10 -63.07 -17.34 19.44
CA ILE A 10 -62.16 -16.18 19.45
C ILE A 10 -61.02 -16.40 20.45
N VAL A 11 -61.32 -16.89 21.66
CA VAL A 11 -60.29 -17.21 22.68
C VAL A 11 -59.38 -18.35 22.21
N ALA A 12 -59.92 -19.37 21.53
CA ALA A 12 -59.11 -20.45 20.95
C ALA A 12 -58.20 -19.96 19.81
N PHE A 13 -58.65 -19.00 18.99
CA PHE A 13 -57.85 -18.44 17.90
C PHE A 13 -56.76 -17.48 18.40
N THR A 14 -57.03 -16.70 19.46
CA THR A 14 -56.02 -15.83 20.10
C THR A 14 -54.98 -16.59 20.92
N VAL A 15 -55.35 -17.72 21.54
CA VAL A 15 -54.37 -18.59 22.23
C VAL A 15 -53.52 -19.37 21.22
N LEU A 16 -54.07 -19.76 20.05
CA LEU A 16 -53.27 -20.36 18.97
C LEU A 16 -52.26 -19.35 18.36
N LEU A 17 -52.63 -18.08 18.21
CA LEU A 17 -51.74 -17.01 17.73
C LEU A 17 -50.61 -16.67 18.71
N LEU A 18 -50.82 -16.85 20.02
CA LEU A 18 -49.78 -16.68 21.05
C LEU A 18 -48.88 -17.92 21.20
N LEU A 19 -49.35 -19.11 20.80
CA LEU A 19 -48.50 -20.32 20.68
C LEU A 19 -47.77 -20.41 19.32
N TYR A 20 -48.17 -19.58 18.33
CA TYR A 20 -47.49 -19.40 17.05
C TYR A 20 -46.54 -18.18 17.03
N GLN A 21 -46.33 -17.52 18.16
CA GLN A 21 -45.06 -16.83 18.44
C GLN A 21 -44.05 -17.92 18.87
N GLY A 22 -43.89 -18.93 18.01
CA GLY A 22 -42.83 -19.89 18.14
C GLY A 22 -41.55 -19.11 18.25
N LYS A 23 -40.78 -19.37 19.31
CA LYS A 23 -39.44 -18.86 19.54
C LYS A 23 -38.73 -18.81 18.19
N ARG A 24 -38.67 -17.64 17.55
CA ARG A 24 -37.64 -17.38 16.56
C ARG A 24 -36.37 -17.41 17.40
N GLN A 25 -35.74 -18.59 17.46
CA GLN A 25 -34.31 -18.64 17.64
C GLN A 25 -33.77 -17.89 16.43
N HIS A 26 -33.64 -16.57 16.58
CA HIS A 26 -32.60 -15.87 15.87
C HIS A 26 -31.34 -16.56 16.36
N ASN A 27 -30.82 -17.49 15.56
CA ASN A 27 -29.44 -17.89 15.67
C ASN A 27 -28.65 -16.60 15.43
N LEU A 28 -28.40 -15.86 16.50
CA LEU A 28 -27.32 -14.88 16.53
C LEU A 28 -26.07 -15.73 16.48
N PHE A 29 -25.63 -16.06 15.27
CA PHE A 29 -24.22 -16.38 15.09
C PHE A 29 -23.47 -15.10 15.42
N ALA A 30 -22.51 -15.20 16.33
CA ALA A 30 -21.58 -14.11 16.53
C ALA A 30 -20.92 -13.82 15.18
N GLN A 31 -20.85 -12.55 14.81
CA GLN A 31 -20.16 -12.15 13.60
C GLN A 31 -18.67 -12.38 13.84
N THR A 32 -18.01 -12.99 12.85
CA THR A 32 -16.57 -13.20 12.85
C THR A 32 -15.94 -12.38 11.73
N THR A 33 -14.71 -11.97 11.97
CA THR A 33 -13.81 -11.32 11.02
C THR A 33 -12.78 -12.35 10.60
N ALA A 34 -12.52 -12.49 9.31
CA ALA A 34 -11.50 -13.41 8.82
C ALA A 34 -10.11 -12.84 9.07
N ILE A 35 -9.20 -13.64 9.62
CA ILE A 35 -7.80 -13.32 9.90
C ILE A 35 -6.95 -14.47 9.33
N PRO A 36 -6.76 -14.55 8.00
CA PRO A 36 -6.16 -15.71 7.36
C PRO A 36 -4.67 -15.89 7.67
N ASP A 37 -3.97 -14.82 8.02
CA ASP A 37 -2.58 -14.85 8.46
C ASP A 37 -2.49 -15.33 9.91
N THR A 38 -1.86 -16.49 10.11
CA THR A 38 -1.76 -17.10 11.44
C THR A 38 -0.88 -16.32 12.40
N ASN A 39 0.08 -15.52 11.90
CA ASN A 39 0.90 -14.66 12.74
C ASN A 39 0.11 -13.43 13.18
N PHE A 40 -0.74 -12.87 12.31
CA PHE A 40 -1.66 -11.80 12.71
C PHE A 40 -2.65 -12.30 13.78
N GLU A 41 -3.27 -13.45 13.56
CA GLU A 41 -4.18 -14.06 14.55
C GLU A 41 -3.46 -14.38 15.87
N GLN A 42 -2.25 -14.94 15.82
CA GLN A 42 -1.46 -15.20 17.02
C GLN A 42 -1.12 -13.90 17.77
N ALA A 43 -0.80 -12.81 17.07
CA ALA A 43 -0.58 -11.51 17.70
C ALA A 43 -1.85 -10.99 18.42
N LEU A 44 -3.04 -11.19 17.84
CA LEU A 44 -4.31 -10.85 18.48
C LEU A 44 -4.56 -11.70 19.74
N ILE A 45 -4.24 -13.00 19.70
CA ILE A 45 -4.31 -13.88 20.88
C ILE A 45 -3.36 -13.40 21.97
N ASP A 46 -2.12 -13.08 21.63
CA ASP A 46 -1.08 -12.65 22.58
C ASP A 46 -1.41 -11.29 23.23
N LEU A 47 -2.06 -10.41 22.49
CA LEU A 47 -2.61 -9.14 22.99
C LEU A 47 -3.91 -9.30 23.79
N GLY A 48 -4.53 -10.48 23.74
CA GLY A 48 -5.78 -10.80 24.42
C GLY A 48 -7.03 -10.24 23.72
N PHE A 49 -6.94 -9.94 22.42
CA PHE A 49 -8.05 -9.51 21.58
C PHE A 49 -8.78 -10.65 20.90
N ASP A 50 -8.21 -11.85 20.84
CA ASP A 50 -8.96 -13.03 20.38
C ASP A 50 -9.37 -13.88 21.57
N SER A 51 -10.65 -13.80 21.93
CA SER A 51 -11.15 -14.32 23.21
C SER A 51 -11.24 -15.85 23.26
N ASP A 52 -11.27 -16.53 22.11
CA ASP A 52 -11.30 -17.99 22.07
C ASP A 52 -9.89 -18.61 22.17
N GLY A 53 -8.85 -17.81 21.90
CA GLY A 53 -7.44 -18.14 22.08
C GLY A 53 -6.96 -19.27 21.18
N ILE A 54 -7.59 -19.50 20.03
CA ILE A 54 -7.23 -20.56 19.09
C ILE A 54 -6.98 -20.02 17.69
N ILE A 55 -5.83 -20.35 17.11
CA ILE A 55 -5.53 -20.04 15.70
C ILE A 55 -6.48 -20.84 14.80
N ASN A 56 -7.50 -20.19 14.26
CA ASN A 56 -8.57 -20.79 13.46
C ASN A 56 -8.90 -19.99 12.18
N GLY A 57 -8.16 -18.92 11.90
CA GLY A 57 -8.30 -18.04 10.76
C GLY A 57 -9.37 -16.95 10.93
N GLN A 58 -9.82 -16.67 12.15
CA GLN A 58 -10.87 -15.67 12.42
C GLN A 58 -10.85 -15.18 13.86
N VAL A 59 -11.43 -14.00 14.08
CA VAL A 59 -11.70 -13.46 15.43
C VAL A 59 -13.18 -13.09 15.54
N LEU A 60 -13.76 -13.09 16.75
CA LEU A 60 -15.09 -12.48 16.93
C LEU A 60 -14.98 -10.98 16.64
N THR A 61 -15.84 -10.45 15.76
CA THR A 61 -15.82 -9.02 15.43
C THR A 61 -16.04 -8.14 16.67
N SER A 62 -16.80 -8.65 17.67
CA SER A 62 -17.01 -7.97 18.95
C SER A 62 -15.77 -7.88 19.84
N ASP A 63 -14.73 -8.67 19.57
CA ASP A 63 -13.51 -8.61 20.35
C ASP A 63 -12.57 -7.50 19.84
N ILE A 64 -12.68 -7.15 18.55
CA ILE A 64 -11.84 -6.15 17.88
C ILE A 64 -12.53 -4.79 17.65
N ASP A 65 -13.86 -4.71 17.68
CA ASP A 65 -14.64 -3.49 17.37
C ASP A 65 -14.38 -2.31 18.33
N THR A 66 -13.84 -2.59 19.52
CA THR A 66 -13.47 -1.59 20.53
C THR A 66 -11.97 -1.38 20.67
N VAL A 67 -11.14 -2.06 19.87
CA VAL A 67 -9.68 -1.91 19.90
C VAL A 67 -9.29 -0.55 19.34
N ILE A 68 -8.66 0.27 20.18
CA ILE A 68 -8.24 1.64 19.86
C ILE A 68 -6.79 1.69 19.39
N THR A 69 -5.95 0.82 19.93
CA THR A 69 -4.50 0.78 19.70
C THR A 69 -4.12 -0.65 19.40
N LEU A 70 -3.49 -0.87 18.26
CA LEU A 70 -2.99 -2.16 17.83
C LEU A 70 -1.51 -2.02 17.48
N ASP A 71 -0.67 -2.59 18.33
CA ASP A 71 0.76 -2.75 18.06
C ASP A 71 1.01 -4.23 17.76
N ILE A 72 1.26 -4.51 16.49
CA ILE A 72 1.55 -5.83 15.95
C ILE A 72 2.91 -5.83 15.25
N SER A 73 3.81 -4.94 15.68
CA SER A 73 5.17 -4.88 15.18
C SER A 73 5.97 -6.16 15.50
N LEU A 74 6.93 -6.52 14.65
CA LEU A 74 7.86 -7.64 14.87
C LEU A 74 7.19 -9.01 15.04
N ASN A 75 6.10 -9.27 14.30
CA ASN A 75 5.37 -10.54 14.36
C ASN A 75 5.48 -11.38 13.08
N GLY A 76 6.27 -10.96 12.09
CA GLY A 76 6.40 -11.69 10.82
C GLY A 76 5.07 -11.80 10.07
N ILE A 77 4.22 -10.78 10.16
CA ILE A 77 2.91 -10.76 9.49
C ILE A 77 3.08 -10.47 8.00
N GLU A 78 2.49 -11.30 7.14
CA GLU A 78 2.56 -11.16 5.68
C GLU A 78 1.27 -10.54 5.11
N ASP A 79 0.13 -10.77 5.76
CA ASP A 79 -1.21 -10.33 5.33
C ASP A 79 -2.05 -9.78 6.49
N LEU A 80 -2.54 -8.54 6.34
CA LEU A 80 -3.40 -7.85 7.32
C LEU A 80 -4.89 -7.93 7.02
N THR A 81 -5.33 -8.83 6.14
CA THR A 81 -6.75 -9.10 5.90
C THR A 81 -7.51 -9.25 7.23
N GLY A 82 -8.60 -8.49 7.38
CA GLY A 82 -9.41 -8.39 8.59
C GLY A 82 -9.16 -7.12 9.41
N ILE A 83 -8.08 -6.37 9.15
CA ILE A 83 -7.81 -5.07 9.79
C ILE A 83 -8.94 -4.06 9.53
N GLU A 84 -9.66 -4.18 8.42
CA GLU A 84 -10.78 -3.33 8.04
C GLU A 84 -11.94 -3.34 9.05
N ASP A 85 -12.07 -4.40 9.86
CA ASP A 85 -13.14 -4.56 10.85
C ASP A 85 -12.79 -3.95 12.23
N PHE A 86 -11.56 -3.44 12.41
CA PHE A 86 -11.15 -2.71 13.62
C PHE A 86 -11.74 -1.28 13.62
N ALA A 87 -13.04 -1.19 13.87
CA ALA A 87 -13.85 0.02 13.70
C ALA A 87 -13.43 1.21 14.59
N ALA A 88 -12.82 0.96 15.75
CA ALA A 88 -12.39 1.99 16.70
C ALA A 88 -10.89 2.35 16.60
N LEU A 89 -10.16 1.76 15.65
CA LEU A 89 -8.70 1.85 15.60
C LEU A 89 -8.22 3.29 15.34
N ASN A 90 -7.46 3.83 16.28
CA ASN A 90 -6.85 5.17 16.21
C ASN A 90 -5.32 5.10 16.01
N LEU A 91 -4.66 4.05 16.51
CA LEU A 91 -3.21 3.87 16.38
C LEU A 91 -2.94 2.46 15.89
N LEU A 92 -2.21 2.36 14.78
CA LEU A 92 -1.74 1.10 14.21
C LEU A 92 -0.21 1.15 14.07
N ASP A 93 0.48 0.17 14.65
CA ASP A 93 1.89 -0.08 14.40
C ASP A 93 2.07 -1.45 13.74
N VAL A 94 2.57 -1.44 12.50
CA VAL A 94 2.86 -2.61 11.68
C VAL A 94 4.35 -2.75 11.40
N SER A 95 5.19 -1.99 12.12
CA SER A 95 6.63 -1.91 11.88
C SER A 95 7.30 -3.28 11.96
N SER A 96 8.30 -3.49 11.10
CA SER A 96 9.08 -4.73 11.03
C SER A 96 8.19 -5.97 10.95
N ASN A 97 7.38 -6.03 9.89
CA ASN A 97 6.66 -7.21 9.44
C ASN A 97 7.05 -7.50 7.98
N GLU A 98 6.46 -8.52 7.38
CA GLU A 98 6.75 -8.98 6.01
C GLU A 98 5.66 -8.56 5.00
N LEU A 99 4.95 -7.46 5.29
CA LEU A 99 3.84 -7.00 4.45
C LEU A 99 4.33 -6.54 3.07
N THR A 100 3.64 -7.02 2.03
CA THR A 100 3.81 -6.52 0.65
C THR A 100 2.76 -5.47 0.27
N SER A 101 1.72 -5.33 1.08
CA SER A 101 0.66 -4.34 0.93
C SER A 101 0.07 -3.98 2.28
N LEU A 102 -0.44 -2.75 2.40
CA LEU A 102 -1.15 -2.28 3.58
C LEU A 102 -2.41 -1.52 3.12
N ASP A 103 -3.57 -2.13 3.33
CA ASP A 103 -4.87 -1.50 3.09
C ASP A 103 -5.50 -1.12 4.43
N VAL A 104 -5.54 0.17 4.72
CA VAL A 104 -6.18 0.75 5.91
C VAL A 104 -7.34 1.66 5.53
N SER A 105 -7.88 1.51 4.31
CA SER A 105 -8.89 2.41 3.74
C SER A 105 -10.20 2.44 4.52
N ASN A 106 -10.54 1.36 5.23
CA ASN A 106 -11.73 1.28 6.09
C ASN A 106 -11.48 1.73 7.54
N ASN A 107 -10.22 1.90 7.95
CA ASN A 107 -9.86 2.38 9.28
C ASN A 107 -9.95 3.92 9.34
N ILE A 108 -11.15 4.46 9.10
CA ILE A 108 -11.39 5.91 8.98
C ILE A 108 -11.11 6.70 10.27
N GLN A 109 -11.04 6.02 11.41
CA GLN A 109 -10.72 6.59 12.72
C GLN A 109 -9.21 6.71 12.96
N LEU A 110 -8.37 6.13 12.09
CA LEU A 110 -6.92 6.06 12.25
C LEU A 110 -6.32 7.48 12.32
N LYS A 111 -5.55 7.72 13.38
CA LYS A 111 -4.85 8.97 13.67
C LYS A 111 -3.34 8.81 13.55
N GLN A 112 -2.81 7.64 13.88
CA GLN A 112 -1.37 7.39 13.89
C GLN A 112 -1.09 6.07 13.20
N LEU A 113 -0.21 6.12 12.20
CA LEU A 113 0.28 4.95 11.50
C LEU A 113 1.80 4.89 11.59
N TYR A 114 2.29 3.78 12.14
CA TYR A 114 3.70 3.44 12.19
C TYR A 114 3.97 2.24 11.27
N ALA A 115 4.85 2.43 10.30
CA ALA A 115 5.19 1.43 9.28
C ALA A 115 6.69 1.49 8.99
N SER A 116 7.51 1.24 10.02
CA SER A 116 8.97 1.32 9.90
C SER A 116 9.58 -0.04 9.58
N ASN A 117 10.71 -0.05 8.89
CA ASN A 117 11.57 -1.21 8.77
C ASN A 117 12.82 -1.03 9.66
N THR A 118 12.85 -1.70 10.81
CA THR A 118 13.91 -1.56 11.81
C THR A 118 14.72 -2.84 12.02
N GLY A 119 14.59 -3.85 11.13
CA GLY A 119 15.09 -5.20 11.39
C GLY A 119 15.52 -6.00 10.16
N THR A 120 15.53 -7.32 10.29
CA THR A 120 15.85 -8.28 9.22
C THR A 120 14.66 -8.64 8.33
N GLU A 121 13.47 -8.26 8.77
CA GLU A 121 12.20 -8.44 8.05
C GLU A 121 12.03 -7.30 7.05
N ASN A 122 11.40 -7.59 5.91
CA ASN A 122 11.31 -6.62 4.82
C ASN A 122 9.86 -6.19 4.64
N LEU A 123 9.56 -4.99 5.13
CA LEU A 123 8.34 -4.30 4.74
C LEU A 123 8.48 -3.87 3.27
N MET A 124 7.79 -4.56 2.36
CA MET A 124 7.89 -4.39 0.91
C MET A 124 6.68 -3.64 0.33
N ILE A 125 6.13 -2.68 1.08
CA ILE A 125 5.00 -1.86 0.62
C ILE A 125 5.47 -0.92 -0.49
N SER A 126 5.00 -1.16 -1.71
CA SER A 126 5.32 -0.32 -2.88
C SER A 126 4.37 0.83 -3.11
N SER A 127 3.16 0.77 -2.56
CA SER A 127 2.18 1.84 -2.63
C SER A 127 1.45 1.95 -1.31
N LEU A 128 1.37 3.17 -0.77
CA LEU A 128 0.62 3.47 0.44
C LEU A 128 -0.42 4.55 0.13
N ASP A 129 -1.70 4.16 0.17
CA ASP A 129 -2.83 5.07 -0.04
C ASP A 129 -3.55 5.35 1.27
N LEU A 130 -3.48 6.61 1.71
CA LEU A 130 -4.07 7.09 2.96
C LEU A 130 -5.17 8.14 2.70
N SER A 131 -5.68 8.23 1.47
CA SER A 131 -6.70 9.21 1.09
C SER A 131 -8.02 9.06 1.85
N ASN A 132 -8.36 7.86 2.32
CA ASN A 132 -9.56 7.62 3.14
C ASN A 132 -9.34 7.85 4.64
N ASN A 133 -8.08 7.98 5.10
CA ASN A 133 -7.75 8.19 6.51
C ASN A 133 -7.80 9.69 6.86
N VAL A 134 -8.99 10.27 6.76
CA VAL A 134 -9.26 11.71 6.93
C VAL A 134 -8.97 12.24 8.34
N ASN A 135 -8.76 11.36 9.32
CA ASN A 135 -8.39 11.71 10.69
C ASN A 135 -6.89 11.52 10.97
N LEU A 136 -6.07 11.15 9.98
CA LEU A 136 -4.66 10.85 10.19
C LEU A 136 -3.88 12.11 10.59
N GLU A 137 -3.24 12.05 11.75
CA GLU A 137 -2.43 13.11 12.37
C GLU A 137 -0.93 12.83 12.22
N LEU A 138 -0.54 11.55 12.16
CA LEU A 138 0.86 11.12 12.06
C LEU A 138 1.02 9.92 11.13
N LEU A 139 1.95 10.05 10.18
CA LEU A 139 2.57 8.94 9.46
C LEU A 139 4.06 8.90 9.81
N TYR A 140 4.52 7.81 10.41
CA TYR A 140 5.93 7.54 10.66
C TYR A 140 6.33 6.23 9.97
N GLY A 141 7.37 6.28 9.13
CA GLY A 141 7.82 5.12 8.37
C GLY A 141 9.29 5.22 8.02
N GLU A 142 10.14 4.71 8.90
CA GLU A 142 11.57 4.64 8.66
C GLU A 142 11.89 3.50 7.67
N ASN A 143 12.85 3.72 6.76
CA ASN A 143 13.39 2.69 5.87
C ASN A 143 12.35 2.01 4.94
N LEU A 144 11.41 2.80 4.39
CA LEU A 144 10.43 2.35 3.40
C LEU A 144 11.03 2.21 1.99
N PHE A 145 12.08 1.40 1.84
CA PHE A 145 12.93 1.32 0.64
C PHE A 145 12.18 1.06 -0.67
N PHE A 146 11.07 0.32 -0.61
CA PHE A 146 10.30 -0.10 -1.77
C PHE A 146 9.14 0.84 -2.12
N LEU A 147 8.91 1.89 -1.32
CA LEU A 147 7.75 2.77 -1.52
C LEU A 147 7.92 3.58 -2.81
N GLU A 148 7.10 3.31 -3.81
CA GLU A 148 7.12 4.00 -5.11
C GLU A 148 6.09 5.14 -5.18
N SER A 149 4.97 4.98 -4.45
CA SER A 149 3.83 5.88 -4.48
C SER A 149 3.26 6.11 -3.08
N LEU A 150 3.07 7.38 -2.74
CA LEU A 150 2.47 7.79 -1.46
C LEU A 150 1.30 8.74 -1.73
N ASN A 151 0.09 8.34 -1.32
CA ASN A 151 -1.10 9.17 -1.45
C ASN A 151 -1.55 9.70 -0.08
N LEU A 152 -1.31 10.99 0.18
CA LEU A 152 -1.69 11.69 1.40
C LEU A 152 -2.79 12.73 1.15
N LYS A 153 -3.44 12.72 -0.02
CA LYS A 153 -4.53 13.65 -0.33
C LYS A 153 -5.80 13.22 0.41
N ASN A 154 -5.85 13.53 1.71
CA ASN A 154 -6.83 13.04 2.67
C ASN A 154 -7.70 14.16 3.28
N GLU A 155 -7.67 15.36 2.69
CA GLU A 155 -8.37 16.56 3.17
C GLU A 155 -7.94 17.02 4.59
N ASN A 156 -6.87 16.45 5.13
CA ASN A 156 -6.42 16.64 6.51
C ASN A 156 -4.93 17.01 6.61
N ASN A 157 -4.28 17.38 5.50
CA ASN A 157 -2.87 17.80 5.49
C ASN A 157 -2.56 18.94 6.47
N SER A 158 -3.55 19.75 6.86
CA SER A 158 -3.42 20.85 7.82
C SER A 158 -2.95 20.44 9.22
N ILE A 159 -3.17 19.19 9.63
CA ILE A 159 -2.73 18.65 10.94
C ILE A 159 -1.82 17.42 10.81
N LEU A 160 -1.68 16.87 9.60
CA LEU A 160 -0.86 15.70 9.33
C LEU A 160 0.63 16.04 9.47
N THR A 161 1.36 15.20 10.19
CA THR A 161 2.83 15.17 10.21
C THR A 161 3.31 13.92 9.52
N VAL A 162 4.25 14.06 8.59
CA VAL A 162 4.86 12.95 7.84
C VAL A 162 6.34 12.90 8.17
N THR A 163 6.83 11.73 8.56
CA THR A 163 8.25 11.50 8.85
C THR A 163 8.68 10.15 8.28
N LEU A 164 9.35 10.20 7.13
CA LEU A 164 9.89 9.05 6.40
C LEU A 164 11.42 9.15 6.31
N PRO A 165 12.14 8.93 7.43
CA PRO A 165 13.60 8.91 7.43
C PRO A 165 14.12 7.63 6.78
N CYS A 166 15.38 7.68 6.37
CA CYS A 166 16.10 6.52 5.86
C CYS A 166 17.47 6.46 6.54
N GLU A 167 17.74 5.39 7.29
CA GLU A 167 19.00 5.14 7.95
C GLU A 167 19.39 3.66 7.84
N GLU A 168 20.48 3.38 7.12
CA GLU A 168 21.05 2.04 6.98
C GLU A 168 22.35 1.96 7.77
N GLU A 169 22.39 1.11 8.81
CA GLU A 169 23.56 0.92 9.69
C GLU A 169 24.16 2.23 10.26
N GLY A 170 23.32 3.21 10.61
CA GLY A 170 23.80 4.50 11.12
C GLY A 170 24.13 5.53 10.03
N VAL A 171 23.89 5.20 8.76
CA VAL A 171 24.19 6.05 7.62
C VAL A 171 22.89 6.48 6.93
N PRO A 172 22.64 7.79 6.75
CA PRO A 172 21.49 8.28 6.00
C PRO A 172 21.47 7.69 4.57
N CYS A 173 20.32 7.13 4.16
CA CYS A 173 20.05 6.64 2.81
C CYS A 173 18.96 7.47 2.10
N GLU A 174 18.55 7.15 0.89
CA GLU A 174 17.43 7.84 0.22
C GLU A 174 16.42 6.79 -0.23
N LEU A 175 15.12 7.09 -0.12
CA LEU A 175 14.08 6.23 -0.71
C LEU A 175 14.09 6.48 -2.23
N THR A 176 14.81 5.64 -2.97
CA THR A 176 15.13 5.90 -4.39
C THR A 176 13.96 5.73 -5.35
N ASP A 177 12.91 5.03 -4.93
CA ASP A 177 11.81 4.66 -5.81
C ASP A 177 10.57 5.57 -5.64
N LEU A 178 10.52 6.37 -4.56
CA LEU A 178 9.41 7.28 -4.30
C LEU A 178 9.48 8.48 -5.23
N ASN A 179 8.66 8.49 -6.27
CA ASN A 179 8.71 9.55 -7.29
C ASN A 179 7.69 10.66 -7.06
N CYS A 180 6.55 10.36 -6.44
CA CYS A 180 5.47 11.31 -6.26
C CYS A 180 4.75 11.15 -4.92
N VAL A 181 4.46 12.28 -4.28
CA VAL A 181 3.65 12.36 -3.06
C VAL A 181 2.39 13.15 -3.36
N ARG A 182 1.22 12.49 -3.29
CA ARG A 182 -0.06 13.18 -3.48
C ARG A 182 -0.44 13.98 -2.26
N VAL A 183 -0.82 15.22 -2.45
CA VAL A 183 -1.18 16.17 -1.37
C VAL A 183 -2.46 16.93 -1.67
N ASP A 184 -3.03 17.55 -0.65
CA ASP A 184 -4.22 18.39 -0.75
C ASP A 184 -3.96 19.72 -1.49
N ASP A 185 -2.79 20.33 -1.31
CA ASP A 185 -2.37 21.60 -1.96
C ASP A 185 -0.93 21.46 -2.49
N GLU A 186 -0.81 21.23 -3.80
CA GLU A 186 0.48 21.06 -4.49
C GLU A 186 1.36 22.31 -4.40
N VAL A 187 0.76 23.50 -4.46
CA VAL A 187 1.50 24.77 -4.50
C VAL A 187 2.13 25.04 -3.14
N ALA A 188 1.36 24.91 -2.06
CA ALA A 188 1.86 25.08 -0.70
C ALA A 188 2.94 24.04 -0.37
N ALA A 189 2.74 22.78 -0.75
CA ALA A 189 3.69 21.70 -0.50
C ALA A 189 5.01 21.92 -1.25
N THR A 190 4.95 22.26 -2.54
CA THR A 190 6.13 22.53 -3.38
C THR A 190 6.92 23.74 -2.90
N ASN A 191 6.25 24.76 -2.38
CA ASN A 191 6.90 25.95 -1.82
C ASN A 191 7.38 25.77 -0.36
N ASN A 192 7.18 24.58 0.23
CA ASN A 192 7.48 24.27 1.62
C ASN A 192 6.78 25.24 2.61
N GLU A 193 5.54 25.62 2.28
CA GLU A 193 4.69 26.46 3.13
C GLU A 193 3.91 25.60 4.14
N PRO A 194 3.48 26.16 5.28
CA PRO A 194 2.61 25.44 6.21
C PRO A 194 1.32 24.95 5.51
N PRO A 195 0.86 23.71 5.80
CA PRO A 195 1.34 22.81 6.85
C PRO A 195 2.62 22.05 6.50
N TYR A 196 2.95 21.85 5.22
CA TYR A 196 4.00 20.96 4.70
C TYR A 196 5.42 21.24 5.19
N SER A 197 5.69 22.45 5.68
CA SER A 197 7.00 22.86 6.21
C SER A 197 7.57 21.99 7.35
N ASN A 198 6.75 21.18 8.02
CA ASN A 198 7.16 20.24 9.07
C ASN A 198 7.26 18.78 8.60
N TRP A 199 6.99 18.50 7.33
CA TRP A 199 7.14 17.15 6.78
C TRP A 199 8.61 16.85 6.53
N TYR A 200 8.98 15.61 6.81
CA TYR A 200 10.32 15.10 6.59
C TYR A 200 10.23 13.81 5.78
N ILE A 201 10.68 13.85 4.53
CA ILE A 201 10.71 12.69 3.63
C ILE A 201 12.09 12.68 2.99
N GLN A 202 12.86 11.63 3.26
CA GLN A 202 14.24 11.48 2.79
C GLN A 202 14.26 10.72 1.46
N ALA A 203 13.81 11.40 0.41
CA ALA A 203 13.69 10.88 -0.95
C ALA A 203 13.79 12.02 -1.99
N ASP A 204 14.00 11.67 -3.27
CA ASP A 204 13.87 12.59 -4.41
C ASP A 204 12.49 12.44 -5.05
N TYR A 205 11.56 13.33 -4.71
CA TYR A 205 10.15 13.28 -5.12
C TYR A 205 9.62 14.66 -5.48
N PHE A 206 8.46 14.70 -6.12
CA PHE A 206 7.67 15.92 -6.26
C PHE A 206 6.29 15.77 -5.60
N TYR A 207 5.76 16.90 -5.11
CA TYR A 207 4.37 16.97 -4.67
C TYR A 207 3.45 17.16 -5.88
N SER A 208 2.28 16.54 -5.84
CA SER A 208 1.25 16.77 -6.85
C SER A 208 -0.15 16.52 -6.30
N GLU A 209 -1.15 17.21 -6.80
CA GLU A 209 -2.55 16.92 -6.45
C GLU A 209 -3.10 15.66 -7.13
N ASP A 210 -2.48 15.23 -8.23
CA ASP A 210 -2.98 14.14 -9.05
C ASP A 210 -1.92 13.12 -9.46
N CYS A 211 -0.62 13.38 -9.21
CA CYS A 211 0.51 12.60 -9.70
C CYS A 211 0.39 12.21 -11.19
N SER A 212 -0.39 13.00 -11.96
CA SER A 212 -0.70 12.75 -13.37
C SER A 212 0.34 13.39 -14.28
N LEU A 213 1.16 14.27 -13.73
CA LEU A 213 2.34 14.83 -14.37
C LEU A 213 3.58 14.20 -13.76
N ASN A 214 3.95 13.04 -14.28
CA ASN A 214 5.34 12.64 -14.17
C ASN A 214 6.10 13.62 -15.08
N ILE A 215 6.64 14.72 -14.52
CA ILE A 215 7.48 15.65 -15.28
C ILE A 215 8.68 14.87 -15.87
N PHE A 216 9.10 13.79 -15.21
CA PHE A 216 10.00 12.78 -15.76
C PHE A 216 9.39 11.95 -16.90
N ASP A 217 8.14 11.45 -16.84
CA ASP A 217 7.52 10.86 -18.05
C ASP A 217 7.29 11.90 -19.14
N THR A 218 7.13 13.18 -18.86
CA THR A 218 6.88 14.17 -19.91
C THR A 218 8.18 14.55 -20.65
N ILE A 219 9.31 14.47 -19.95
CA ILE A 219 10.66 14.59 -20.53
C ILE A 219 11.03 13.28 -21.25
N PHE A 220 10.70 12.13 -20.69
CA PHE A 220 11.16 10.81 -21.18
C PHE A 220 10.14 10.01 -21.99
N ALA A 221 8.87 10.42 -22.10
CA ALA A 221 7.84 9.82 -22.98
C ALA A 221 8.24 9.90 -24.45
N ASP A 222 9.18 10.81 -24.77
CA ASP A 222 9.74 10.95 -26.10
C ASP A 222 10.93 10.02 -26.36
N ILE A 223 11.41 9.29 -25.34
CA ILE A 223 12.39 8.22 -25.50
C ILE A 223 11.69 6.86 -25.46
N ASN A 224 11.41 6.31 -26.63
CA ASN A 224 10.72 5.03 -26.80
C ASN A 224 11.70 3.93 -27.22
N ILE A 225 11.54 2.73 -26.63
CA ILE A 225 12.34 1.56 -26.98
C ILE A 225 11.43 0.50 -27.60
N TYR A 226 11.80 -0.03 -28.76
CA TYR A 226 11.03 -1.08 -29.42
C TYR A 226 11.89 -2.00 -30.30
N PRO A 227 11.43 -3.24 -30.57
CA PRO A 227 10.29 -3.90 -29.93
C PRO A 227 10.58 -4.29 -28.48
N SER A 228 9.53 -4.50 -27.67
CA SER A 228 9.68 -5.02 -26.30
C SER A 228 10.13 -6.49 -26.26
N HIS A 229 9.92 -7.23 -27.36
CA HIS A 229 10.44 -8.58 -27.59
C HIS A 229 11.44 -8.52 -28.75
N VAL A 230 12.74 -8.47 -28.44
CA VAL A 230 13.81 -8.27 -29.42
C VAL A 230 14.51 -9.58 -29.78
N LYS A 231 14.80 -9.75 -31.07
CA LYS A 231 15.64 -10.85 -31.58
C LYS A 231 17.10 -10.45 -31.77
N SER A 232 17.33 -9.27 -32.34
CA SER A 232 18.67 -8.79 -32.67
C SER A 232 18.76 -7.29 -32.45
N LEU A 233 17.99 -6.49 -33.18
CA LEU A 233 18.06 -5.04 -33.10
C LEU A 233 16.96 -4.48 -32.20
N LEU A 234 17.38 -3.67 -31.24
CA LEU A 234 16.52 -2.82 -30.42
C LEU A 234 16.64 -1.39 -30.91
N PHE A 235 15.54 -0.73 -31.23
CA PHE A 235 15.50 0.65 -31.67
C PHE A 235 15.16 1.58 -30.51
N ILE A 236 15.78 2.76 -30.52
CA ILE A 236 15.55 3.84 -29.56
C ILE A 236 15.12 5.06 -30.36
N GLU A 237 13.88 5.48 -30.19
CA GLU A 237 13.35 6.73 -30.72
C GLU A 237 13.52 7.82 -29.68
N ASN A 238 14.08 8.96 -30.06
CA ASN A 238 14.28 10.12 -29.20
C ASN A 238 13.67 11.36 -29.88
N ASN A 239 12.37 11.54 -29.71
CA ASN A 239 11.56 12.49 -30.48
C ASN A 239 11.81 13.96 -30.12
N LYS A 240 12.36 14.23 -28.94
CA LYS A 240 12.73 15.57 -28.46
C LYS A 240 14.23 15.89 -28.60
N HIS A 241 15.02 15.01 -29.20
CA HIS A 241 16.47 15.17 -29.35
C HIS A 241 17.22 15.39 -28.02
N ILE A 242 16.76 14.75 -26.95
CA ILE A 242 17.39 14.80 -25.62
C ILE A 242 18.82 14.26 -25.72
N LYS A 243 19.79 14.90 -25.07
CA LYS A 243 21.17 14.40 -25.11
C LYS A 243 21.30 13.11 -24.29
N ILE A 244 21.52 12.00 -24.98
CA ILE A 244 21.87 10.70 -24.39
C ILE A 244 23.39 10.65 -24.20
N GLU A 245 23.84 10.28 -23.00
CA GLU A 245 25.27 10.18 -22.66
C GLU A 245 25.81 8.76 -22.85
N LYS A 246 25.01 7.76 -22.46
CA LYS A 246 25.29 6.33 -22.69
C LYS A 246 24.04 5.50 -22.48
N ILE A 247 24.05 4.29 -23.04
CA ILE A 247 23.03 3.27 -22.80
C ILE A 247 23.72 2.04 -22.25
N ILE A 248 23.15 1.48 -21.19
CA ILE A 248 23.68 0.30 -20.50
C ILE A 248 22.61 -0.77 -20.48
N VAL A 249 22.98 -2.00 -20.81
CA VAL A 249 22.08 -3.15 -20.74
C VAL A 249 22.58 -4.08 -19.64
N TYR A 250 21.68 -4.47 -18.75
CA TYR A 250 21.91 -5.40 -17.66
C TYR A 250 21.03 -6.63 -17.80
N ASP A 251 21.53 -7.79 -17.34
CA ASP A 251 20.68 -8.97 -17.13
C ASP A 251 19.93 -8.89 -15.79
N ILE A 252 19.11 -9.91 -15.50
CA ILE A 252 18.33 -10.01 -14.26
C ILE A 252 19.17 -10.11 -12.98
N LEU A 253 20.47 -10.39 -13.09
CA LEU A 253 21.41 -10.42 -11.97
C LEU A 253 22.18 -9.10 -11.86
N ALA A 254 21.69 -8.04 -12.52
CA ALA A 254 22.31 -6.73 -12.63
C ALA A 254 23.72 -6.73 -13.26
N LYS A 255 24.10 -7.79 -13.96
CA LYS A 255 25.39 -7.84 -14.66
C LYS A 255 25.30 -7.02 -15.95
N ILE A 256 26.24 -6.10 -16.15
CA ILE A 256 26.38 -5.36 -17.40
C ILE A 256 26.74 -6.32 -18.54
N VAL A 257 25.88 -6.38 -19.55
CA VAL A 257 26.07 -7.20 -20.75
C VAL A 257 26.39 -6.38 -21.99
N LEU A 258 26.04 -5.09 -22.01
CA LEU A 258 26.37 -4.17 -23.10
C LEU A 258 26.45 -2.72 -22.60
N ILE A 259 27.38 -1.94 -23.17
CA ILE A 259 27.48 -0.49 -22.98
C ILE A 259 27.63 0.15 -24.37
N GLU A 260 26.73 1.07 -24.70
CA GLU A 260 26.77 1.87 -25.92
C GLU A 260 27.00 3.36 -25.56
N LYS A 261 27.88 4.03 -26.30
CA LYS A 261 28.30 5.42 -26.05
C LYS A 261 28.30 6.30 -27.30
N ASN A 262 28.02 5.72 -28.46
CA ASN A 262 28.16 6.38 -29.76
C ASN A 262 26.86 6.29 -30.58
N ASN A 263 26.22 5.13 -30.63
CA ASN A 263 25.01 4.92 -31.43
C ASN A 263 23.76 4.77 -30.56
N PHE A 264 23.02 5.85 -30.36
CA PHE A 264 21.83 5.87 -29.50
C PHE A 264 20.51 5.65 -30.23
N ASN A 265 20.54 5.32 -31.53
CA ASN A 265 19.31 5.06 -32.29
C ASN A 265 18.95 3.56 -32.32
N GLN A 266 19.93 2.70 -32.11
CA GLN A 266 19.73 1.25 -32.07
C GLN A 266 20.84 0.55 -31.29
N LEU A 267 20.51 -0.58 -30.67
CA LEU A 267 21.44 -1.50 -30.05
C LEU A 267 21.40 -2.85 -30.77
N ASP A 268 22.57 -3.44 -31.02
CA ASP A 268 22.68 -4.82 -31.48
C ASP A 268 22.83 -5.77 -30.29
N LEU A 269 21.77 -6.55 -30.05
CA LEU A 269 21.65 -7.53 -28.98
C LEU A 269 21.77 -8.97 -29.50
N SER A 270 22.21 -9.18 -30.75
CA SER A 270 22.27 -10.50 -31.39
C SER A 270 23.14 -11.52 -30.62
N GLU A 271 24.25 -11.06 -30.05
CA GLU A 271 25.21 -11.88 -29.29
C GLU A 271 24.79 -12.10 -27.82
N LEU A 272 23.70 -11.47 -27.37
CA LEU A 272 23.22 -11.59 -26.00
C LEU A 272 22.32 -12.82 -25.82
N LYS A 273 22.41 -13.43 -24.64
CA LYS A 273 21.58 -14.58 -24.26
C LYS A 273 20.10 -14.16 -24.20
N ASN A 274 19.24 -15.10 -24.59
CA ASN A 274 17.80 -14.96 -24.40
C ASN A 274 17.44 -14.85 -22.92
N GLY A 275 16.45 -14.02 -22.62
CA GLY A 275 16.04 -13.71 -21.25
C GLY A 275 15.53 -12.28 -21.09
N ILE A 276 15.24 -11.91 -19.85
CA ILE A 276 14.86 -10.55 -19.49
C ILE A 276 16.13 -9.69 -19.41
N LEU A 277 16.08 -8.51 -20.02
CA LEU A 277 17.13 -7.50 -19.95
C LEU A 277 16.54 -6.17 -19.51
N PHE A 278 17.33 -5.37 -18.81
CA PHE A 278 17.02 -4.00 -18.43
C PHE A 278 17.92 -3.04 -19.22
N VAL A 279 17.31 -2.11 -19.94
CA VAL A 279 18.00 -1.09 -20.74
C VAL A 279 17.91 0.23 -19.99
N LYS A 280 19.04 0.67 -19.44
CA LYS A 280 19.20 1.96 -18.77
C LYS A 280 19.77 2.98 -19.74
N ILE A 281 19.06 4.07 -19.96
CA ILE A 281 19.48 5.20 -20.79
C ILE A 281 19.84 6.34 -19.84
N GLU A 282 21.10 6.79 -19.86
CA GLU A 282 21.53 7.95 -19.10
C GLU A 282 21.54 9.18 -20.02
N THR A 283 20.92 10.26 -19.56
CA THR A 283 20.74 11.52 -20.31
C THR A 283 21.23 12.70 -19.48
N GLU A 284 21.28 13.88 -20.11
CA GLU A 284 21.58 15.14 -19.40
C GLU A 284 20.53 15.54 -18.34
N HIS A 285 19.36 14.89 -18.33
CA HIS A 285 18.26 15.17 -17.41
C HIS A 285 17.98 14.05 -16.40
N GLY A 286 18.78 12.98 -16.39
CA GLY A 286 18.57 11.82 -15.52
C GLY A 286 18.58 10.49 -16.27
N THR A 287 18.08 9.43 -15.63
CA THR A 287 18.16 8.06 -16.15
C THR A 287 16.81 7.41 -16.33
N ILE A 288 16.61 6.71 -17.45
CA ILE A 288 15.42 5.91 -17.74
C ILE A 288 15.81 4.44 -17.75
N THR A 289 15.03 3.57 -17.12
CA THR A 289 15.20 2.11 -17.27
C THR A 289 13.96 1.49 -17.90
N LYS A 290 14.15 0.69 -18.96
CA LYS A 290 13.07 -0.07 -19.62
C LYS A 290 13.40 -1.56 -19.62
N ARG A 291 12.40 -2.39 -19.28
CA ARG A 291 12.49 -3.85 -19.37
C ARG A 291 12.18 -4.32 -20.80
N ILE A 292 13.01 -5.22 -21.34
CA ILE A 292 12.77 -5.91 -22.61
C ILE A 292 12.96 -7.42 -22.45
N ILE A 293 12.48 -8.18 -23.44
CA ILE A 293 12.66 -9.63 -23.52
C ILE A 293 13.47 -9.95 -24.77
N LYS A 294 14.66 -10.52 -24.59
CA LYS A 294 15.49 -11.08 -25.67
C LYS A 294 15.00 -12.49 -26.00
N VAL A 295 14.54 -12.69 -27.23
CA VAL A 295 14.03 -13.97 -27.77
C VAL A 295 14.88 -14.52 -28.90
#